data_AF-A0AA37QFA4-F1
#
_entry.id   AF-A0AA37QFA4-F1
#
_cell.length_a   1.000
_cell.length_b   1.000
_cell.length_c   1.000
_cell.angle_alpha   90.00
_cell.angle_beta   90.00
_cell.angle_gamma   90.00
#
_symmetry.space_group_name_H-M   'P 1'
#
loop_
_entity.id
_entity.type
_entity.pdbx_description
1 polymer ?
#
loop_
_entity_poly.entity_id
_entity_poly.type
_entity_poly.pdbx_seq_one_letter_code
_entity_poly.pdbx_strand_id
1 'polypeptide(L)'
;MKKWVRRIIVTAVLLVASVSIILFGYNKLYNDKQPEGDIIVKENVKVITSETDNIPIDVREDYLVFGEKPEYKKGDVIVSGITENSLEGYIRRVLKVDKKNNLYIVKTEPAVLTDVFEKAHIYKKIELTEDGSQSVSYKTESMKGEKKREAFNIEVCKDEKEKKEEKEDKVIDENDNGTDYVIGKKFEEKDEPVTVSGEAGISIWVEIDIDINHGNIKCGIAAKSKEGAKTAMECSESSSKELEKKLLEKKLPNYEFSVAGIPIVVTNNLEIAIGSEMNLEGNIGASYEMTSETTLGFQYNSKTGKVKEIKKIDFDSDGLQWNTISVSGDASIGPSVHLITKLYGSSGLDMSVGILGKVKGEAKVSTKKELDGYAGSLDLSIDPEIQGTLVVDTPVVDKNLLKQPLFEVKLNSLWSKHWESSANWKDDLEWTEADEIEEAKEQVKTSYSNEYFEVEVPESWEGYWSVIEEDNTNNGIKSTVYHFTYNPEGPDNGGASDVYVIDMSDTSRPMGHYNRMLPDYCEEVGVTSFGSNDVFKMEVAAGFFHDGGATITLK
;
A
#
# COMPACT_ATOMS: atom_id res chain seq x y z
N MET A 1 -48.17 26.38 36.58
CA MET A 1 -47.17 25.34 36.23
C MET A 1 -47.22 24.21 37.25
N LYS A 2 -47.38 22.94 36.81
CA LYS A 2 -47.36 21.76 37.68
C LYS A 2 -46.02 21.71 38.45
N LYS A 3 -46.05 21.40 39.76
CA LYS A 3 -44.85 21.40 40.65
C LYS A 3 -43.66 20.62 40.08
N TRP A 4 -43.94 19.60 39.27
CA TRP A 4 -42.94 18.79 38.58
C TRP A 4 -42.19 19.56 37.48
N VAL A 5 -42.90 20.35 36.67
CA VAL A 5 -42.30 21.20 35.63
C VAL A 5 -41.42 22.29 36.25
N ARG A 6 -41.84 22.86 37.40
CA ARG A 6 -41.03 23.85 38.13
C ARG A 6 -39.74 23.24 38.70
N ARG A 7 -39.76 21.98 39.13
CA ARG A 7 -38.55 21.28 39.60
C ARG A 7 -37.58 21.01 38.44
N ILE A 8 -38.08 20.56 37.29
CA ILE A 8 -37.25 20.32 36.10
C ILE A 8 -36.57 21.62 35.64
N ILE A 9 -37.31 22.73 35.60
CA ILE A 9 -36.75 24.03 35.21
C ILE A 9 -35.67 24.51 36.20
N VAL A 10 -35.89 24.36 37.50
CA VAL A 10 -34.89 24.76 38.52
C VAL A 10 -33.63 23.91 38.43
N THR A 11 -33.76 22.59 38.22
CA THR A 11 -32.59 21.71 38.05
C THR A 11 -31.84 22.03 36.76
N ALA A 12 -32.54 22.33 35.66
CA ALA A 12 -31.92 22.73 34.40
C ALA A 12 -31.17 24.06 34.54
N VAL A 13 -31.73 25.06 35.23
CA VAL A 13 -31.09 26.36 35.46
C VAL A 13 -29.85 26.22 36.36
N LEU A 14 -29.89 25.36 37.39
CA LEU A 14 -28.72 25.11 38.25
C LEU A 14 -27.61 24.36 37.50
N LEU A 15 -27.96 23.43 36.60
CA LEU A 15 -26.99 22.76 35.72
C LEU A 15 -26.33 23.77 34.78
N VAL A 16 -27.12 24.62 34.11
CA VAL A 16 -26.59 25.67 33.22
C VAL A 16 -25.72 26.67 33.98
N ALA A 17 -26.11 27.08 35.19
CA ALA A 17 -25.29 27.96 36.03
C ALA A 17 -23.98 27.30 36.49
N SER A 18 -24.01 26.00 36.85
CA SER A 18 -22.80 25.26 37.22
C SER A 18 -21.84 25.09 36.04
N VAL A 19 -22.36 24.80 34.84
CA VAL A 19 -21.59 24.72 33.59
C VAL A 19 -21.03 26.07 33.21
N SER A 20 -21.77 27.16 33.44
CA SER A 20 -21.32 28.53 33.19
C SER A 20 -20.22 28.96 34.15
N ILE A 21 -20.30 28.60 35.44
CA ILE A 21 -19.25 28.89 36.43
C ILE A 21 -18.00 28.04 36.16
N ILE A 22 -18.16 26.79 35.72
CA ILE A 22 -17.05 25.95 35.25
C ILE A 22 -16.43 26.56 34.00
N LEU A 23 -17.20 26.99 33.00
CA LEU A 23 -16.72 27.65 31.78
C LEU A 23 -16.05 29.01 32.06
N PHE A 24 -16.59 29.82 32.97
CA PHE A 24 -16.01 31.11 33.34
C PHE A 24 -14.78 30.95 34.24
N GLY A 25 -14.77 29.94 35.11
CA GLY A 25 -13.61 29.53 35.91
C GLY A 25 -12.50 28.94 35.04
N TYR A 26 -12.87 28.13 34.04
CA TYR A 26 -11.96 27.61 33.02
C TYR A 26 -11.40 28.78 32.21
N ASN A 27 -12.24 29.68 31.68
CA ASN A 27 -11.79 30.86 30.94
C ASN A 27 -10.92 31.81 31.78
N LYS A 28 -11.12 31.93 33.09
CA LYS A 28 -10.25 32.78 33.95
C LYS A 28 -8.92 32.10 34.31
N LEU A 29 -8.83 30.77 34.25
CA LEU A 29 -7.59 29.99 34.37
C LEU A 29 -6.90 29.69 33.02
N TYR A 30 -7.61 29.80 31.89
CA TYR A 30 -7.12 29.57 30.52
C TYR A 30 -6.86 30.86 29.72
N ASN A 31 -7.34 32.03 30.18
CA ASN A 31 -7.03 33.33 29.59
C ASN A 31 -5.80 34.01 30.19
N ASP A 32 -4.79 33.24 30.59
CA ASP A 32 -3.44 33.76 30.40
C ASP A 32 -3.21 33.78 28.88
N LYS A 33 -3.41 34.97 28.30
CA LYS A 33 -2.84 35.37 27.02
C LYS A 33 -1.43 34.75 26.96
N GLN A 34 -1.12 33.94 25.95
CA GLN A 34 0.29 33.59 25.76
C GLN A 34 1.01 34.92 25.58
N PRO A 35 2.01 35.24 26.41
CA PRO A 35 2.87 36.34 26.06
C PRO A 35 3.53 35.93 24.73
N GLU A 36 3.57 36.85 23.77
CA GLU A 36 4.81 37.03 22.99
C GLU A 36 5.90 37.25 24.04
N GLY A 37 6.43 36.15 24.57
CA GLY A 37 7.51 36.19 25.54
C GLY A 37 8.77 36.37 24.74
N ASP A 38 9.51 37.44 25.02
CA ASP A 38 10.84 37.65 24.44
C ASP A 38 11.64 36.35 24.54
N ILE A 39 12.25 35.92 23.42
CA ILE A 39 13.22 34.83 23.43
C ILE A 39 14.42 35.33 24.23
N ILE A 40 14.76 34.63 25.31
CA ILE A 40 15.88 34.99 26.20
C ILE A 40 17.00 33.99 25.99
N VAL A 41 18.07 34.46 25.36
CA VAL A 41 19.35 33.75 25.23
C VAL A 41 20.22 34.06 26.45
N LYS A 42 20.90 33.05 27.00
CA LYS A 42 21.78 33.24 28.16
C LYS A 42 23.05 34.01 27.78
N GLU A 43 23.53 34.88 28.67
CA GLU A 43 24.67 35.78 28.42
C GLU A 43 26.00 35.05 28.14
N ASN A 44 26.16 33.82 28.62
CA ASN A 44 27.37 33.02 28.44
C ASN A 44 27.38 32.23 27.12
N VAL A 45 26.40 32.46 26.23
CA VAL A 45 26.35 31.82 24.91
C VAL A 45 27.30 32.51 23.94
N LYS A 46 28.04 31.71 23.16
CA LYS A 46 28.99 32.12 22.12
C LYS A 46 28.58 31.48 20.81
N VAL A 47 28.36 32.28 19.77
CA VAL A 47 27.86 31.80 18.49
C VAL A 47 29.01 31.72 17.49
N ILE A 48 29.04 30.63 16.72
CA ILE A 48 29.93 30.45 15.58
C ILE A 48 29.05 30.21 14.35
N THR A 49 29.23 31.03 13.32
CA THR A 49 28.60 30.92 12.00
C THR A 49 29.68 30.92 10.92
N SER A 50 29.29 30.70 9.66
CA SER A 50 30.18 30.82 8.50
C SER A 50 30.80 32.22 8.33
N GLU A 51 30.19 33.26 8.92
CA GLU A 51 30.65 34.65 8.87
C GLU A 51 31.55 35.03 10.06
N THR A 52 31.83 34.10 10.97
CA THR A 52 32.65 34.38 12.16
C THR A 52 34.13 34.45 11.79
N ASP A 53 34.85 35.49 12.21
CA ASP A 53 36.26 35.67 11.86
C ASP A 53 37.19 34.55 12.40
N ASN A 54 36.97 34.11 13.64
CA ASN A 54 37.80 33.09 14.31
C ASN A 54 37.02 31.78 14.50
N ILE A 55 36.86 31.02 13.40
CA ILE A 55 36.30 29.67 13.42
C ILE A 55 37.36 28.61 13.81
N PRO A 56 36.96 27.48 14.41
CA PRO A 56 37.88 26.39 14.68
C PRO A 56 38.35 25.76 13.36
N ILE A 57 39.64 25.45 13.32
CA ILE A 57 40.30 24.75 12.19
C ILE A 57 40.18 23.23 12.31
N ASP A 58 39.87 22.72 13.50
CA ASP A 58 39.60 21.30 13.74
C ASP A 58 38.55 21.15 14.85
N VAL A 59 37.56 20.30 14.61
CA VAL A 59 36.44 20.03 15.52
C VAL A 59 36.48 18.54 15.86
N ARG A 60 36.83 18.23 17.11
CA ARG A 60 36.84 16.86 17.64
C ARG A 60 35.70 16.65 18.61
N GLU A 61 35.53 15.46 19.16
CA GLU A 61 34.43 15.16 20.07
C GLU A 61 34.49 16.00 21.36
N ASP A 62 35.66 16.05 22.00
CA ASP A 62 35.87 16.65 23.33
C ASP A 62 36.70 17.96 23.31
N TYR A 63 37.12 18.43 22.14
CA TYR A 63 37.79 19.73 22.01
C TYR A 63 37.65 20.37 20.62
N LEU A 64 37.92 21.67 20.59
CA LEU A 64 38.02 22.50 19.39
C LEU A 64 39.44 23.07 19.29
N VAL A 65 39.97 23.19 18.08
CA VAL A 65 41.29 23.78 17.82
C VAL A 65 41.13 25.09 17.05
N PHE A 66 41.77 26.15 17.54
CA PHE A 66 41.78 27.46 16.90
C PHE A 66 43.22 27.88 16.57
N GLY A 67 43.39 28.55 15.44
CA GLY A 67 44.66 29.19 15.07
C GLY A 67 44.92 30.46 15.88
N GLU A 68 43.88 31.25 16.13
CA GLU A 68 43.94 32.47 16.93
C GLU A 68 43.30 32.28 18.31
N LYS A 69 43.63 33.16 19.26
CA LYS A 69 43.12 33.03 20.64
C LYS A 69 41.61 33.26 20.67
N PRO A 70 40.78 32.26 21.01
CA PRO A 70 39.35 32.49 21.13
C PRO A 70 39.04 33.22 22.46
N GLU A 71 38.02 34.07 22.44
CA GLU A 71 37.54 34.82 23.62
C GLU A 71 36.52 34.01 24.44
N TYR A 72 36.89 32.78 24.80
CA TYR A 72 36.05 31.87 25.58
C TYR A 72 36.58 31.68 27.00
N LYS A 73 35.68 31.59 27.97
CA LYS A 73 35.97 31.26 29.37
C LYS A 73 35.27 29.97 29.79
N LYS A 74 35.77 29.34 30.86
CA LYS A 74 35.13 28.17 31.45
C LYS A 74 33.67 28.47 31.78
N GLY A 75 32.77 27.58 31.35
CA GLY A 75 31.32 27.71 31.54
C GLY A 75 30.59 28.37 30.37
N ASP A 76 31.28 28.97 29.41
CA ASP A 76 30.65 29.45 28.17
C ASP A 76 30.03 28.28 27.40
N VAL A 77 28.92 28.55 26.70
CA VAL A 77 28.22 27.58 25.86
C VAL A 77 28.39 28.02 24.41
N ILE A 78 29.12 27.23 23.63
CA ILE A 78 29.36 27.47 22.21
C ILE A 78 28.23 26.81 21.41
N VAL A 79 27.58 27.59 20.55
CA VAL A 79 26.62 27.09 19.56
C VAL A 79 27.17 27.38 18.18
N SER A 80 27.42 26.32 17.42
CA SER A 80 27.87 26.42 16.02
C SER A 80 26.74 26.10 15.07
N GLY A 81 26.59 26.94 14.07
CA GLY A 81 25.87 26.63 12.84
C GLY A 81 26.72 25.77 11.89
N ILE A 82 26.28 25.70 10.64
CA ILE A 82 26.94 25.06 9.51
C ILE A 82 28.17 25.90 9.16
N THR A 83 29.33 25.29 9.30
CA THR A 83 30.63 25.87 8.92
C THR A 83 31.40 24.85 8.07
N GLU A 84 32.44 25.30 7.37
CA GLU A 84 33.31 24.42 6.58
C GLU A 84 33.89 23.24 7.38
N ASN A 85 34.21 23.45 8.66
CA ASN A 85 34.81 22.45 9.54
C ASN A 85 33.77 21.77 10.47
N SER A 86 32.49 22.13 10.35
CA SER A 86 31.39 21.52 11.09
C SER A 86 30.08 21.67 10.33
N LEU A 87 29.83 20.71 9.44
CA LEU A 87 28.64 20.73 8.59
C LEU A 87 27.34 20.53 9.37
N GLU A 88 27.39 19.83 10.51
CA GLU A 88 26.21 19.49 11.32
C GLU A 88 25.98 20.49 12.47
N GLY A 89 26.89 21.43 12.68
CA GLY A 89 26.89 22.30 13.86
C GLY A 89 27.09 21.53 15.18
N TYR A 90 27.00 22.24 16.31
CA TYR A 90 27.09 21.62 17.64
C TYR A 90 26.66 22.59 18.76
N ILE A 91 26.32 22.02 19.92
CA ILE A 91 26.15 22.76 21.19
C ILE A 91 27.11 22.16 22.22
N ARG A 92 28.01 22.97 22.77
CA ARG A 92 29.08 22.50 23.66
C ARG A 92 29.39 23.47 24.78
N ARG A 93 29.76 22.98 25.96
CA ARG A 93 30.22 23.82 27.07
C ARG A 93 31.73 23.82 27.17
N VAL A 94 32.33 24.99 27.38
CA VAL A 94 33.76 25.16 27.57
C VAL A 94 34.18 24.73 28.97
N LEU A 95 35.12 23.79 29.04
CA LEU A 95 35.75 23.35 30.28
C LEU A 95 37.01 24.14 30.59
N LYS A 96 37.84 24.38 29.57
CA LYS A 96 39.08 25.17 29.66
C LYS A 96 39.65 25.51 28.29
N VAL A 97 40.54 26.49 28.25
CA VAL A 97 41.31 26.89 27.07
C VAL A 97 42.80 26.70 27.38
N ASP A 98 43.46 25.80 26.66
CA ASP A 98 44.91 25.56 26.74
C ASP A 98 45.59 26.16 25.50
N LYS A 99 46.87 26.54 25.60
CA LYS A 99 47.72 26.89 24.45
C LYS A 99 48.81 25.83 24.26
N LYS A 100 48.94 25.26 23.06
CA LYS A 100 49.99 24.29 22.71
C LYS A 100 50.49 24.53 21.30
N ASN A 101 51.81 24.59 21.10
CA ASN A 101 52.43 24.74 19.78
C ASN A 101 51.81 25.87 18.91
N ASN A 102 51.61 27.05 19.51
CA ASN A 102 50.92 28.19 18.91
C ASN A 102 49.43 28.01 18.54
N LEU A 103 48.83 26.86 18.81
CA LEU A 103 47.40 26.61 18.67
C LEU A 103 46.69 26.76 20.02
N TYR A 104 45.40 27.07 19.96
CA TYR A 104 44.52 27.14 21.13
C TYR A 104 43.59 25.93 21.13
N ILE A 105 43.60 25.17 22.21
CA ILE A 105 42.78 23.98 22.38
C ILE A 105 41.71 24.31 23.42
N VAL A 106 40.47 24.39 22.97
CA VAL A 106 39.30 24.62 23.81
C VAL A 106 38.71 23.26 24.14
N LYS A 107 38.92 22.78 25.37
CA LYS A 107 38.29 21.53 25.82
C LYS A 107 36.82 21.76 26.13
N THR A 108 35.98 20.84 25.70
CA THR A 108 34.53 20.97 25.76
C THR A 108 33.85 19.70 26.26
N GLU A 109 32.60 19.84 26.70
CA GLU A 109 31.66 18.75 26.93
C GLU A 109 30.35 19.02 26.18
N PRO A 110 29.50 18.01 25.93
CA PRO A 110 28.16 18.22 25.39
C PRO A 110 27.32 19.21 26.21
N ALA A 111 26.50 20.00 25.52
CA ALA A 111 25.53 20.90 26.14
C ALA A 111 24.18 20.80 25.41
N VAL A 112 23.11 21.23 26.10
CA VAL A 112 21.73 21.11 25.62
C VAL A 112 21.10 22.47 25.36
N LEU A 113 19.96 22.51 24.67
CA LEU A 113 19.25 23.76 24.34
C LEU A 113 18.85 24.57 25.59
N THR A 114 18.59 23.93 26.72
CA THR A 114 18.34 24.64 27.99
C THR A 114 19.59 25.28 28.57
N ASP A 115 20.79 24.96 28.09
CA ASP A 115 22.04 25.69 28.39
C ASP A 115 22.22 26.94 27.54
N VAL A 116 21.46 27.06 26.44
CA VAL A 116 21.48 28.18 25.49
C VAL A 116 20.37 29.18 25.80
N PHE A 117 19.14 28.69 25.93
CA PHE A 117 17.95 29.52 26.14
C PHE A 117 17.49 29.45 27.60
N GLU A 118 17.11 30.59 28.15
CA GLU A 118 16.31 30.65 29.37
C GLU A 118 14.82 30.53 29.07
N LYS A 119 14.37 31.20 28.00
CA LYS A 119 13.02 31.09 27.44
C LYS A 119 13.08 31.10 25.92
N ALA A 120 12.38 30.17 25.28
CA ALA A 120 12.23 30.17 23.83
C ALA A 120 10.95 29.43 23.44
N HIS A 121 10.29 29.91 22.39
CA HIS A 121 9.25 29.17 21.67
C HIS A 121 9.67 29.11 20.20
N ILE A 122 9.97 27.91 19.72
CA ILE A 122 10.54 27.67 18.40
C ILE A 122 9.61 26.70 17.69
N TYR A 123 9.01 27.15 16.60
CA TYR A 123 8.29 26.27 15.68
C TYR A 123 8.89 26.44 14.28
N LYS A 124 9.23 25.34 13.64
CA LYS A 124 9.75 25.33 12.27
C LYS A 124 9.19 24.16 11.49
N LYS A 125 8.68 24.45 10.30
CA LYS A 125 8.31 23.48 9.28
C LYS A 125 9.26 23.58 8.10
N ILE A 126 9.83 22.45 7.70
CA ILE A 126 10.90 22.34 6.72
C ILE A 126 10.44 21.36 5.65
N GLU A 127 10.33 21.80 4.41
CA GLU A 127 10.12 20.91 3.27
C GLU A 127 11.48 20.37 2.81
N LEU A 128 11.59 19.04 2.70
CA LEU A 128 12.79 18.38 2.23
C LEU A 128 12.75 18.26 0.70
N THR A 129 13.81 18.69 0.04
CA THR A 129 13.97 18.56 -1.41
C THR A 129 15.32 17.93 -1.76
N GLU A 130 15.46 17.50 -3.01
CA GLU A 130 16.72 16.91 -3.49
C GLU A 130 17.90 17.88 -3.49
N ASP A 131 17.64 19.15 -3.78
CA ASP A 131 18.65 20.21 -3.90
C ASP A 131 18.81 21.03 -2.62
N GLY A 132 18.02 20.74 -1.57
CA GLY A 132 18.04 21.54 -0.35
C GLY A 132 16.86 21.31 0.57
N SER A 133 16.67 22.23 1.50
CA SER A 133 15.47 22.29 2.33
C SER A 133 14.96 23.71 2.34
N GLN A 134 13.66 23.89 2.12
CA GLN A 134 13.04 25.23 2.09
C GLN A 134 12.11 25.39 3.29
N SER A 135 12.17 26.55 3.95
CA SER A 135 11.14 26.87 4.95
C SER A 135 9.87 27.32 4.27
N VAL A 136 8.77 26.65 4.60
CA VAL A 136 7.44 27.09 4.20
C VAL A 136 6.99 28.15 5.21
N SER A 137 7.18 29.44 4.91
CA SER A 137 6.64 30.52 5.74
C SER A 137 5.20 30.83 5.33
N TYR A 138 4.23 30.59 6.21
CA TYR A 138 2.91 31.21 6.05
C TYR A 138 3.01 32.67 6.48
N LYS A 139 2.67 33.60 5.58
CA LYS A 139 2.27 34.94 6.01
C LYS A 139 1.00 34.74 6.82
N THR A 140 1.06 34.96 8.13
CA THR A 140 -0.14 35.11 8.94
C THR A 140 -0.80 36.43 8.52
N GLU A 141 -1.56 36.39 7.42
CA GLU A 141 -2.48 37.49 7.11
C GLU A 141 -3.44 37.64 8.27
N SER A 142 -3.57 38.88 8.72
CA SER A 142 -4.44 39.30 9.80
C SER A 142 -5.90 38.97 9.47
N MET A 143 -6.34 37.76 9.79
CA MET A 143 -7.76 37.42 9.82
C MET A 143 -8.36 37.90 11.14
N LYS A 144 -9.07 39.03 11.07
CA LYS A 144 -10.10 39.39 12.06
C LYS A 144 -11.22 38.34 11.96
N GLY A 145 -11.36 37.51 12.98
CA GLY A 145 -12.46 36.55 13.09
C GLY A 145 -12.10 35.41 14.01
N GLU A 146 -12.96 35.11 14.97
CA GLU A 146 -12.75 34.14 16.04
C GLU A 146 -12.55 32.72 15.51
N LYS A 147 -11.28 32.31 15.36
CA LYS A 147 -10.78 30.94 15.53
C LYS A 147 -9.33 31.04 15.98
N LYS A 148 -9.10 31.20 17.29
CA LYS A 148 -7.76 31.12 17.91
C LYS A 148 -7.73 29.99 18.92
N ARG A 149 -6.78 29.08 18.68
CA ARG A 149 -6.32 27.91 19.44
C ARG A 149 -7.08 26.61 19.25
N GLU A 150 -6.57 25.88 18.28
CA GLU A 150 -6.20 24.49 18.48
C GLU A 150 -4.74 24.33 18.01
N ALA A 151 -3.78 24.63 18.90
CA ALA A 151 -2.46 24.03 18.76
C ALA A 151 -2.69 22.54 19.03
N PHE A 152 -2.62 21.72 17.98
CA PHE A 152 -3.10 20.32 17.89
C PHE A 152 -4.60 20.09 17.65
N ASN A 153 -5.23 20.83 16.74
CA ASN A 153 -6.22 20.19 15.86
C ASN A 153 -5.66 20.01 14.47
N ILE A 154 -5.58 18.75 14.08
CA ILE A 154 -5.52 18.37 12.69
C ILE A 154 -6.93 18.59 12.14
N GLU A 155 -7.12 19.73 11.49
CA GLU A 155 -8.23 19.96 10.58
C GLU A 155 -7.62 20.08 9.17
N VAL A 156 -8.00 19.12 8.33
CA VAL A 156 -7.67 18.95 6.92
C VAL A 156 -7.96 20.24 6.15
N CYS A 157 -7.04 20.66 5.28
CA CYS A 157 -7.37 21.54 4.16
C CYS A 157 -6.97 20.87 2.85
N LYS A 158 -7.99 20.72 2.01
CA LYS A 158 -8.00 20.13 0.67
C LYS A 158 -7.11 20.90 -0.30
N ASP A 159 -6.38 20.17 -1.13
CA ASP A 159 -5.89 20.70 -2.40
C ASP A 159 -7.08 20.75 -3.38
N GLU A 160 -7.57 21.96 -3.66
CA GLU A 160 -8.26 22.23 -4.93
C GLU A 160 -7.39 23.25 -5.68
N LYS A 161 -6.43 22.74 -6.46
CA LYS A 161 -5.96 23.46 -7.65
C LYS A 161 -6.74 22.92 -8.83
N GLU A 162 -7.67 23.76 -9.29
CA GLU A 162 -8.45 23.59 -10.51
C GLU A 162 -7.54 23.16 -11.67
N LYS A 163 -7.91 22.05 -12.31
CA LYS A 163 -7.44 21.71 -13.66
C LYS A 163 -7.78 22.87 -14.59
N LYS A 164 -6.77 23.52 -15.14
CA LYS A 164 -6.88 24.17 -16.44
C LYS A 164 -5.98 23.43 -17.41
N GLU A 165 -6.65 22.79 -18.36
CA GLU A 165 -6.03 22.26 -19.57
C GLU A 165 -5.44 23.42 -20.38
N GLU A 166 -4.12 23.50 -20.46
CA GLU A 166 -3.44 24.13 -21.59
C GLU A 166 -2.40 23.14 -22.11
N LYS A 167 -2.62 22.67 -23.34
CA LYS A 167 -1.63 21.95 -24.14
C LYS A 167 -0.56 22.97 -24.53
N GLU A 168 0.68 22.79 -24.08
CA GLU A 168 1.84 23.42 -24.71
C GLU A 168 3.09 22.56 -24.51
N ASP A 169 3.97 22.63 -25.51
CA ASP A 169 5.00 21.66 -25.85
C ASP A 169 6.01 21.36 -24.74
N LYS A 170 6.31 20.06 -24.57
CA LYS A 170 7.32 19.53 -23.64
C LYS A 170 8.71 20.10 -23.95
N VAL A 171 9.13 21.08 -23.18
CA VAL A 171 10.55 21.23 -22.84
C VAL A 171 10.84 20.16 -21.79
N ILE A 172 11.74 19.23 -22.12
CA ILE A 172 12.22 18.21 -21.18
C ILE A 172 13.02 18.95 -20.11
N ASP A 173 12.51 18.96 -18.88
CA ASP A 173 13.24 19.42 -17.71
C ASP A 173 14.29 18.37 -17.36
N GLU A 174 15.57 18.75 -17.31
CA GLU A 174 16.69 17.84 -17.00
C GLU A 174 16.65 17.34 -15.53
N ASN A 175 15.73 17.86 -14.71
CA ASN A 175 15.48 17.49 -13.31
C ASN A 175 14.22 16.63 -13.07
N ASP A 176 13.57 16.10 -14.11
CA ASP A 176 12.42 15.22 -13.95
C ASP A 176 12.85 13.89 -13.27
N ASN A 177 12.51 13.72 -11.99
CA ASN A 177 12.74 12.48 -11.24
C ASN A 177 11.82 11.33 -11.70
N GLY A 178 10.92 11.63 -12.64
CA GLY A 178 9.99 10.71 -13.26
C GLY A 178 8.74 10.44 -12.44
N THR A 179 8.51 11.15 -11.33
CA THR A 179 7.38 10.94 -10.40
C THR A 179 6.69 12.26 -10.04
N ASP A 180 5.46 12.19 -9.53
CA ASP A 180 4.71 13.37 -9.05
C ASP A 180 5.19 13.88 -7.66
N TYR A 181 6.27 13.29 -7.12
CA TYR A 181 6.78 13.57 -5.78
C TYR A 181 8.06 14.41 -5.83
N VAL A 182 8.32 15.17 -4.76
CA VAL A 182 9.52 16.02 -4.65
C VAL A 182 10.82 15.21 -4.75
N ILE A 183 10.82 13.99 -4.20
CA ILE A 183 11.94 13.04 -4.27
C ILE A 183 11.38 11.72 -4.77
N GLY A 184 11.94 11.16 -5.83
CA GLY A 184 11.41 9.92 -6.41
C GLY A 184 12.36 9.23 -7.36
N LYS A 185 12.07 7.97 -7.65
CA LYS A 185 12.90 7.13 -8.51
C LYS A 185 12.03 6.14 -9.29
N LYS A 186 12.17 6.16 -10.61
CA LYS A 186 11.83 5.03 -11.49
C LYS A 186 12.96 4.02 -11.50
N PHE A 187 12.62 2.73 -11.43
CA PHE A 187 13.58 1.64 -11.37
C PHE A 187 13.14 0.43 -12.18
N GLU A 188 14.13 -0.31 -12.67
CA GLU A 188 13.99 -1.62 -13.30
C GLU A 188 15.25 -2.41 -12.93
N GLU A 189 15.07 -3.46 -12.13
CA GLU A 189 16.12 -4.32 -11.60
C GLU A 189 15.91 -5.73 -12.15
N LYS A 190 16.94 -6.28 -12.79
CA LYS A 190 16.91 -7.60 -13.42
C LYS A 190 17.93 -8.50 -12.75
N ASP A 191 17.43 -9.60 -12.20
CA ASP A 191 18.23 -10.69 -11.65
C ASP A 191 17.55 -12.03 -11.98
N GLU A 192 17.79 -12.53 -13.20
CA GLU A 192 17.12 -13.71 -13.77
C GLU A 192 17.01 -14.87 -12.76
N PRO A 193 15.81 -15.48 -12.62
CA PRO A 193 14.61 -15.32 -13.44
C PRO A 193 13.68 -14.17 -13.02
N VAL A 194 14.15 -13.24 -12.17
CA VAL A 194 13.34 -12.19 -11.54
C VAL A 194 13.58 -10.84 -12.21
N THR A 195 12.50 -10.14 -12.52
CA THR A 195 12.52 -8.72 -12.88
C THR A 195 11.60 -7.95 -11.95
N VAL A 196 12.11 -6.85 -11.41
CA VAL A 196 11.37 -5.94 -10.54
C VAL A 196 11.39 -4.56 -11.18
N SER A 197 10.25 -3.92 -11.34
CA SER A 197 10.16 -2.58 -11.92
C SER A 197 9.10 -1.74 -11.24
N GLY A 198 9.21 -0.42 -11.36
CA GLY A 198 8.25 0.47 -10.74
C GLY A 198 8.72 1.90 -10.59
N GLU A 199 7.95 2.64 -9.80
CA GLU A 199 8.27 3.98 -9.35
C GLU A 199 7.92 4.12 -7.87
N ALA A 200 8.80 4.76 -7.11
CA ALA A 200 8.55 5.13 -5.73
C ALA A 200 8.89 6.60 -5.54
N GLY A 201 8.03 7.33 -4.83
CA GLY A 201 8.22 8.75 -4.59
C GLY A 201 7.70 9.19 -3.22
N ILE A 202 8.29 10.26 -2.70
CA ILE A 202 7.95 10.84 -1.41
C ILE A 202 8.10 12.37 -1.40
N SER A 203 7.15 13.03 -0.73
CA SER A 203 7.26 14.45 -0.34
C SER A 203 7.21 14.53 1.18
N ILE A 204 8.20 15.18 1.81
CA ILE A 204 8.38 15.17 3.28
C ILE A 204 8.44 16.59 3.83
N TRP A 205 7.71 16.83 4.92
CA TRP A 205 7.82 18.02 5.76
C TRP A 205 8.21 17.64 7.18
N VAL A 206 9.36 18.11 7.64
CA VAL A 206 9.82 17.96 9.02
C VAL A 206 9.33 19.14 9.85
N GLU A 207 8.67 18.84 10.97
CA GLU A 207 8.19 19.82 11.94
C GLU A 207 8.95 19.69 13.26
N ILE A 208 9.45 20.83 13.75
CA ILE A 208 10.19 20.97 15.00
C ILE A 208 9.43 21.95 15.88
N ASP A 209 9.05 21.52 17.08
CA ASP A 209 8.36 22.32 18.09
C ASP A 209 9.12 22.24 19.42
N ILE A 210 9.71 23.35 19.84
CA ILE A 210 10.52 23.44 21.06
C ILE A 210 9.99 24.59 21.93
N ASP A 211 9.60 24.26 23.16
CA ASP A 211 9.23 25.23 24.21
C ASP A 211 10.19 25.07 25.38
N ILE A 212 10.93 26.13 25.68
CA ILE A 212 11.88 26.21 26.78
C ILE A 212 11.39 27.26 27.76
N ASN A 213 11.32 26.89 29.04
CA ASN A 213 10.93 27.79 30.11
C ASN A 213 11.70 27.46 31.41
N HIS A 214 12.70 28.28 31.72
CA HIS A 214 13.59 28.20 32.89
C HIS A 214 14.06 26.76 33.19
N GLY A 215 14.84 26.19 32.27
CA GLY A 215 15.44 24.86 32.43
C GLY A 215 14.51 23.68 32.14
N ASN A 216 13.22 23.92 31.93
CA ASN A 216 12.31 22.89 31.41
C ASN A 216 12.20 23.01 29.90
N ILE A 217 12.13 21.86 29.21
CA ILE A 217 11.98 21.78 27.77
C ILE A 217 10.87 20.80 27.41
N LYS A 218 10.03 21.21 26.46
CA LYS A 218 9.21 20.32 25.65
C LYS A 218 9.75 20.37 24.24
N CYS A 219 9.98 19.22 23.63
CA CYS A 219 10.55 19.11 22.29
C CYS A 219 9.78 18.06 21.51
N GLY A 220 9.26 18.44 20.35
CA GLY A 220 8.65 17.54 19.39
C GLY A 220 9.37 17.61 18.05
N ILE A 221 9.58 16.44 17.46
CA ILE A 221 10.05 16.28 16.08
C ILE A 221 9.09 15.30 15.41
N ALA A 222 8.52 15.69 14.28
CA ALA A 222 7.67 14.84 13.47
C ALA A 222 7.96 15.06 11.98
N ALA A 223 7.81 14.01 11.18
CA ALA A 223 7.77 14.12 9.73
C ALA A 223 6.34 13.84 9.28
N LYS A 224 5.78 14.76 8.50
CA LYS A 224 4.62 14.50 7.66
C LYS A 224 5.12 14.11 6.28
N SER A 225 4.61 13.03 5.71
CA SER A 225 4.96 12.63 4.36
C SER A 225 3.76 12.25 3.54
N LYS A 226 3.91 12.41 2.23
CA LYS A 226 3.04 11.84 1.20
C LYS A 226 3.89 10.92 0.36
N GLU A 227 3.55 9.66 0.31
CA GLU A 227 4.29 8.63 -0.40
C GLU A 227 3.42 8.01 -1.50
N GLY A 228 4.07 7.53 -2.56
CA GLY A 228 3.43 6.73 -3.58
C GLY A 228 4.36 5.70 -4.15
N ALA A 229 3.80 4.56 -4.49
CA ALA A 229 4.52 3.45 -5.07
C ALA A 229 3.67 2.75 -6.13
N LYS A 230 4.28 2.49 -7.29
CA LYS A 230 3.83 1.45 -8.22
C LYS A 230 4.94 0.42 -8.32
N THR A 231 4.63 -0.83 -8.06
CA THR A 231 5.61 -1.92 -8.10
C THR A 231 5.04 -3.07 -8.91
N ALA A 232 5.87 -3.63 -9.78
CA ALA A 232 5.61 -4.83 -10.53
C ALA A 232 6.80 -5.79 -10.39
N MET A 233 6.49 -7.06 -10.22
CA MET A 233 7.44 -8.17 -10.17
C MET A 233 7.04 -9.21 -11.19
N GLU A 234 8.02 -9.72 -11.92
CA GLU A 234 7.87 -10.88 -12.79
C GLU A 234 8.93 -11.91 -12.41
N CYS A 235 8.50 -13.14 -12.17
CA CYS A 235 9.37 -14.29 -11.98
C CYS A 235 9.03 -15.30 -13.09
N SER A 236 9.96 -15.56 -13.99
CA SER A 236 9.69 -16.39 -15.19
C SER A 236 9.77 -17.89 -14.93
N GLU A 237 10.48 -18.31 -13.89
CA GLU A 237 10.75 -19.71 -13.54
C GLU A 237 10.94 -19.87 -12.03
N SER A 238 10.90 -21.12 -11.55
CA SER A 238 11.05 -21.44 -10.12
C SER A 238 12.29 -20.79 -9.52
N SER A 239 12.12 -20.09 -8.40
CA SER A 239 13.20 -19.36 -7.75
C SER A 239 12.99 -19.27 -6.25
N SER A 240 14.10 -19.37 -5.52
CA SER A 240 14.18 -19.02 -4.10
C SER A 240 15.28 -17.96 -3.98
N LYS A 241 14.87 -16.71 -3.75
CA LYS A 241 15.76 -15.56 -3.73
C LYS A 241 15.28 -14.52 -2.73
N GLU A 242 16.25 -13.84 -2.14
CA GLU A 242 16.05 -12.60 -1.39
C GLU A 242 16.85 -11.51 -2.11
N LEU A 243 16.21 -10.38 -2.37
CA LEU A 243 16.83 -9.23 -3.03
C LEU A 243 16.54 -7.99 -2.20
N GLU A 244 17.61 -7.27 -1.86
CA GLU A 244 17.55 -5.98 -1.22
C GLU A 244 18.37 -5.01 -2.09
N LYS A 245 17.70 -3.95 -2.58
CA LYS A 245 18.33 -2.96 -3.43
C LYS A 245 18.04 -1.56 -2.93
N LYS A 246 19.11 -0.83 -2.62
CA LYS A 246 19.03 0.62 -2.39
C LYS A 246 18.85 1.33 -3.74
N LEU A 247 17.71 1.98 -3.90
CA LEU A 247 17.34 2.74 -5.10
C LEU A 247 17.87 4.18 -5.03
N LEU A 248 17.89 4.74 -3.82
CA LEU A 248 18.41 6.07 -3.50
C LEU A 248 18.98 6.04 -2.08
N GLU A 249 20.17 6.58 -1.89
CA GLU A 249 20.72 6.90 -0.58
C GLU A 249 21.33 8.30 -0.67
N LYS A 250 20.77 9.26 0.08
CA LYS A 250 21.13 10.67 -0.06
C LYS A 250 21.14 11.36 1.31
N LYS A 251 22.33 11.83 1.69
CA LYS A 251 22.46 12.86 2.73
C LYS A 251 21.93 14.17 2.15
N LEU A 252 20.74 14.56 2.56
CA LEU A 252 20.13 15.81 2.10
C LEU A 252 20.90 17.00 2.68
N PRO A 253 20.92 18.16 2.01
CA PRO A 253 21.62 19.33 2.51
C PRO A 253 21.14 19.72 3.91
N ASN A 254 22.10 20.01 4.79
CA ASN A 254 21.79 20.43 6.15
C ASN A 254 21.06 21.78 6.12
N TYR A 255 20.02 21.89 6.92
CA TYR A 255 19.19 23.09 7.01
C TYR A 255 19.52 23.87 8.27
N GLU A 256 19.84 25.15 8.14
CA GLU A 256 20.06 26.05 9.28
C GLU A 256 18.99 27.14 9.32
N PHE A 257 18.49 27.43 10.52
CA PHE A 257 17.67 28.61 10.77
C PHE A 257 18.09 29.32 12.06
N SER A 258 17.98 30.64 12.08
CA SER A 258 18.38 31.45 13.24
C SER A 258 17.20 31.70 14.19
N VAL A 259 17.45 31.57 15.50
CA VAL A 259 16.53 31.89 16.59
C VAL A 259 17.22 32.88 17.52
N ALA A 260 16.85 34.17 17.46
CA ALA A 260 17.48 35.24 18.23
C ALA A 260 19.02 35.27 18.08
N GLY A 261 19.54 35.05 16.87
CA GLY A 261 20.97 35.00 16.58
C GLY A 261 21.63 33.65 16.85
N ILE A 262 20.91 32.67 17.40
CA ILE A 262 21.40 31.30 17.62
C ILE A 262 21.08 30.43 16.39
N PRO A 263 22.08 29.83 15.74
CA PRO A 263 21.85 28.92 14.63
C PRO A 263 21.35 27.56 15.14
N ILE A 264 20.23 27.09 14.60
CA ILE A 264 19.68 25.75 14.81
C ILE A 264 19.89 24.94 13.52
N VAL A 265 20.60 23.82 13.61
CA VAL A 265 20.92 22.98 12.46
C VAL A 265 20.09 21.69 12.50
N VAL A 266 19.51 21.35 11.35
CA VAL A 266 18.73 20.14 11.11
C VAL A 266 19.42 19.34 10.01
N THR A 267 19.77 18.11 10.30
CA THR A 267 20.42 17.18 9.38
C THR A 267 19.41 16.12 8.94
N ASN A 268 19.37 15.79 7.67
CA ASN A 268 18.44 14.80 7.13
C ASN A 268 19.20 13.78 6.26
N ASN A 269 18.98 12.49 6.50
CA ASN A 269 19.42 11.42 5.61
C ASN A 269 18.19 10.65 5.13
N LEU A 270 18.10 10.44 3.83
CA LEU A 270 16.98 9.76 3.19
C LEU A 270 17.52 8.56 2.40
N GLU A 271 16.87 7.42 2.60
CA GLU A 271 17.10 6.21 1.84
C GLU A 271 15.76 5.69 1.30
N ILE A 272 15.76 5.29 0.03
CA ILE A 272 14.68 4.55 -0.61
C ILE A 272 15.28 3.21 -1.05
N ALA A 273 14.69 2.13 -0.57
CA ALA A 273 15.10 0.77 -0.90
C ALA A 273 13.89 -0.02 -1.40
N ILE A 274 14.17 -1.13 -2.08
CA ILE A 274 13.19 -2.16 -2.41
C ILE A 274 13.70 -3.50 -1.92
N GLY A 275 12.82 -4.22 -1.23
CA GLY A 275 13.07 -5.57 -0.76
C GLY A 275 12.11 -6.55 -1.42
N SER A 276 12.61 -7.73 -1.75
CA SER A 276 11.77 -8.87 -2.14
C SER A 276 12.28 -10.16 -1.53
N GLU A 277 11.36 -11.00 -1.09
CA GLU A 277 11.62 -12.36 -0.64
C GLU A 277 10.69 -13.29 -1.41
N MET A 278 11.23 -14.32 -2.05
CA MET A 278 10.43 -15.27 -2.83
C MET A 278 10.91 -16.70 -2.66
N ASN A 279 9.93 -17.60 -2.61
CA ASN A 279 10.08 -19.04 -2.64
C ASN A 279 8.96 -19.60 -3.54
N LEU A 280 9.24 -19.68 -4.84
CA LEU A 280 8.25 -19.99 -5.86
C LEU A 280 8.68 -21.20 -6.69
N GLU A 281 7.73 -22.08 -6.95
CA GLU A 281 7.77 -23.08 -8.02
C GLU A 281 6.87 -22.62 -9.16
N GLY A 282 7.43 -22.45 -10.36
CA GLY A 282 6.71 -21.93 -11.53
C GLY A 282 6.95 -20.45 -11.79
N ASN A 283 5.96 -19.73 -12.30
CA ASN A 283 6.08 -18.34 -12.69
C ASN A 283 4.97 -17.46 -12.12
N ILE A 284 5.24 -16.19 -11.91
CA ILE A 284 4.22 -15.25 -11.46
C ILE A 284 4.56 -13.83 -11.89
N GLY A 285 3.55 -13.11 -12.35
CA GLY A 285 3.56 -11.65 -12.42
C GLY A 285 2.66 -11.09 -11.32
N ALA A 286 3.15 -10.12 -10.56
CA ALA A 286 2.38 -9.43 -9.53
C ALA A 286 2.64 -7.93 -9.60
N SER A 287 1.60 -7.11 -9.40
CA SER A 287 1.74 -5.66 -9.37
C SER A 287 0.73 -5.00 -8.45
N TYR A 288 1.10 -3.85 -7.91
CA TYR A 288 0.20 -3.02 -7.12
C TYR A 288 0.58 -1.53 -7.23
N GLU A 289 -0.40 -0.69 -6.94
CA GLU A 289 -0.25 0.75 -6.79
C GLU A 289 -0.77 1.18 -5.42
N MET A 290 -0.06 2.10 -4.78
CA MET A 290 -0.44 2.61 -3.46
C MET A 290 -0.01 4.06 -3.27
N THR A 291 -0.80 4.78 -2.47
CA THR A 291 -0.45 6.08 -1.92
C THR A 291 -0.61 6.07 -0.40
N SER A 292 0.12 6.95 0.27
CA SER A 292 -0.02 7.13 1.71
C SER A 292 0.16 8.58 2.13
N GLU A 293 -0.49 8.94 3.23
CA GLU A 293 -0.17 10.13 4.01
C GLU A 293 0.15 9.73 5.45
N THR A 294 1.37 9.99 5.90
CA THR A 294 1.79 9.66 7.26
C THR A 294 2.22 10.89 8.05
N THR A 295 2.09 10.83 9.37
CA THR A 295 2.69 11.77 10.32
C THR A 295 3.24 10.99 11.49
N LEU A 296 4.55 10.87 11.53
CA LEU A 296 5.30 10.04 12.45
C LEU A 296 6.28 10.89 13.26
N GLY A 297 6.41 10.61 14.56
CA GLY A 297 7.37 11.31 15.41
C GLY A 297 7.15 11.15 16.89
N PHE A 298 7.61 12.14 17.65
CA PHE A 298 7.51 12.10 19.11
C PHE A 298 7.37 13.49 19.73
N GLN A 299 6.94 13.51 20.98
CA GLN A 299 6.95 14.67 21.86
C GLN A 299 7.55 14.29 23.22
N TYR A 300 8.61 14.97 23.60
CA TYR A 300 9.30 14.82 24.88
C TYR A 300 8.95 15.96 25.84
N ASN A 301 8.91 15.65 27.14
CA ASN A 301 8.73 16.65 28.21
C ASN A 301 9.69 16.37 29.38
N SER A 302 10.67 17.26 29.56
CA SER A 302 11.72 17.08 30.57
C SER A 302 11.23 17.06 32.01
N LYS A 303 10.14 17.76 32.33
CA LYS A 303 9.55 17.74 33.69
C LYS A 303 9.13 16.34 34.11
N THR A 304 8.71 15.54 33.14
CA THR A 304 8.18 14.20 33.37
C THR A 304 9.14 13.11 32.93
N GLY A 305 10.16 13.44 32.12
CA GLY A 305 11.01 12.48 31.43
C GLY A 305 10.27 11.61 30.41
N LYS A 306 9.00 11.90 30.10
CA LYS A 306 8.17 11.07 29.23
C LYS A 306 8.30 11.48 27.76
N VAL A 307 8.31 10.47 26.90
CA VAL A 307 8.14 10.58 25.47
C VAL A 307 6.75 10.08 25.10
N LYS A 308 6.06 10.83 24.25
CA LYS A 308 4.79 10.44 23.63
C LYS A 308 5.01 10.28 22.14
N GLU A 309 4.55 9.17 21.59
CA GLU A 309 4.60 8.91 20.16
C GLU A 309 3.56 9.76 19.41
N ILE A 310 3.92 10.16 18.20
CA ILE A 310 3.02 10.73 17.21
C ILE A 310 2.93 9.71 16.07
N LYS A 311 1.73 9.18 15.87
CA LYS A 311 1.45 8.19 14.84
C LYS A 311 0.09 8.46 14.23
N LYS A 312 0.08 8.96 13.00
CA LYS A 312 -1.12 9.15 12.17
C LYS A 312 -0.79 8.67 10.78
N ILE A 313 -1.66 7.84 10.25
CA ILE A 313 -1.36 7.05 9.07
C ILE A 313 -2.67 6.88 8.31
N ASP A 314 -2.62 7.22 7.04
CA ASP A 314 -3.67 7.00 6.08
C ASP A 314 -3.05 6.40 4.82
N PHE A 315 -3.70 5.39 4.28
CA PHE A 315 -3.18 4.56 3.20
C PHE A 315 -4.32 4.25 2.23
N ASP A 316 -4.02 4.29 0.94
CA ASP A 316 -4.99 3.98 -0.11
C ASP A 316 -4.34 3.21 -1.25
N SER A 317 -5.01 2.15 -1.74
CA SER A 317 -4.47 1.24 -2.76
C SER A 317 -5.58 0.67 -3.63
N ASP A 318 -5.26 0.49 -4.92
CA ASP A 318 -6.12 -0.19 -5.89
C ASP A 318 -6.10 -1.73 -5.76
N GLY A 319 -5.31 -2.25 -4.81
CA GLY A 319 -5.15 -3.68 -4.57
C GLY A 319 -4.07 -4.34 -5.43
N LEU A 320 -3.83 -5.62 -5.16
CA LEU A 320 -2.78 -6.40 -5.84
C LEU A 320 -3.37 -7.19 -7.02
N GLN A 321 -2.79 -7.00 -8.19
CA GLN A 321 -3.09 -7.73 -9.41
C GLN A 321 -2.02 -8.79 -9.66
N TRP A 322 -2.42 -9.95 -10.18
CA TRP A 322 -1.53 -11.07 -10.44
C TRP A 322 -1.87 -11.80 -11.73
N ASN A 323 -0.89 -12.50 -12.30
CA ASN A 323 -1.04 -13.45 -13.38
C ASN A 323 -0.01 -14.59 -13.23
N THR A 324 -0.29 -15.73 -13.85
CA THR A 324 0.61 -16.90 -13.84
C THR A 324 0.28 -17.82 -15.02
N ILE A 325 1.19 -18.74 -15.33
CA ILE A 325 0.90 -19.98 -16.06
C ILE A 325 0.71 -21.12 -15.05
N SER A 326 1.62 -21.22 -14.07
CA SER A 326 1.57 -22.13 -12.93
C SER A 326 2.46 -21.56 -11.84
N VAL A 327 1.99 -21.52 -10.60
CA VAL A 327 2.74 -21.10 -9.43
C VAL A 327 2.36 -21.93 -8.22
N SER A 328 3.33 -22.24 -7.37
CA SER A 328 3.12 -22.66 -5.98
C SER A 328 4.17 -21.98 -5.10
N GLY A 329 3.78 -21.49 -3.93
CA GLY A 329 4.70 -20.94 -2.93
C GLY A 329 4.29 -19.57 -2.43
N ASP A 330 5.28 -18.75 -2.08
CA ASP A 330 5.07 -17.39 -1.57
C ASP A 330 6.10 -16.40 -2.11
N ALA A 331 5.64 -15.17 -2.31
CA ALA A 331 6.48 -14.05 -2.68
C ALA A 331 6.00 -12.78 -1.98
N SER A 332 6.96 -11.94 -1.62
CA SER A 332 6.72 -10.63 -1.07
C SER A 332 7.65 -9.61 -1.71
N ILE A 333 7.12 -8.42 -1.99
CA ILE A 333 7.90 -7.34 -2.58
C ILE A 333 7.36 -5.96 -2.21
N GLY A 334 8.28 -5.05 -1.92
CA GLY A 334 7.92 -3.65 -1.99
C GLY A 334 8.96 -2.66 -1.48
N PRO A 335 8.68 -1.37 -1.71
CA PRO A 335 9.59 -0.31 -1.35
C PRO A 335 9.49 0.04 0.14
N SER A 336 10.59 0.56 0.64
CA SER A 336 10.66 1.21 1.95
C SER A 336 11.38 2.54 1.84
N VAL A 337 10.90 3.52 2.58
CA VAL A 337 11.55 4.81 2.76
C VAL A 337 12.05 4.92 4.19
N HIS A 338 13.31 5.31 4.35
CA HIS A 338 13.96 5.52 5.64
C HIS A 338 14.45 6.96 5.75
N LEU A 339 14.02 7.66 6.80
CA LEU A 339 14.38 9.04 7.09
C LEU A 339 15.00 9.14 8.48
N ILE A 340 16.21 9.70 8.54
CA ILE A 340 16.86 10.11 9.78
C ILE A 340 16.92 11.63 9.80
N THR A 341 16.17 12.27 10.70
CA THR A 341 16.21 13.72 10.92
C THR A 341 16.70 14.03 12.33
N LYS A 342 17.74 14.87 12.46
CA LYS A 342 18.36 15.20 13.76
C LYS A 342 18.64 16.68 13.92
N LEU A 343 18.51 17.16 15.15
CA LEU A 343 19.08 18.43 15.58
C LEU A 343 20.58 18.24 15.80
N TYR A 344 21.38 19.08 15.14
CA TYR A 344 22.85 19.10 15.20
C TYR A 344 23.50 17.73 14.97
N GLY A 345 22.94 16.90 14.08
CA GLY A 345 23.41 15.54 13.84
C GLY A 345 23.30 14.58 15.04
N SER A 346 22.72 15.02 16.16
CA SER A 346 22.94 14.39 17.46
C SER A 346 21.70 13.78 18.11
N SER A 347 20.57 14.51 18.16
CA SER A 347 19.31 13.99 18.73
C SER A 347 18.15 14.21 17.77
N GLY A 348 17.29 13.21 17.58
CA GLY A 348 16.27 13.30 16.56
C GLY A 348 15.37 12.08 16.42
N LEU A 349 14.90 11.88 15.21
CA LEU A 349 13.94 10.87 14.81
C LEU A 349 14.52 10.06 13.65
N ASP A 350 14.52 8.76 13.83
CA ASP A 350 14.88 7.75 12.84
C ASP A 350 13.59 6.96 12.55
N MET A 351 13.10 7.01 11.32
CA MET A 351 11.84 6.39 10.95
C MET A 351 11.93 5.67 9.61
N SER A 352 11.18 4.59 9.47
CA SER A 352 10.92 3.96 8.18
C SER A 352 9.43 3.74 7.96
N VAL A 353 9.04 3.80 6.69
CA VAL A 353 7.73 3.41 6.17
C VAL A 353 7.97 2.43 5.04
N GLY A 354 7.47 1.21 5.18
CA GLY A 354 7.58 0.12 4.21
C GLY A 354 6.20 -0.34 3.76
N ILE A 355 6.12 -0.82 2.54
CA ILE A 355 4.89 -1.32 1.93
C ILE A 355 5.24 -2.65 1.28
N LEU A 356 4.56 -3.72 1.65
CA LEU A 356 4.89 -5.06 1.19
C LEU A 356 3.67 -5.71 0.54
N GLY A 357 3.71 -5.88 -0.78
CA GLY A 357 2.77 -6.72 -1.51
C GLY A 357 3.14 -8.19 -1.30
N LYS A 358 2.16 -9.04 -1.02
CA LYS A 358 2.35 -10.47 -0.76
C LYS A 358 1.41 -11.32 -1.61
N VAL A 359 1.95 -12.42 -2.11
CA VAL A 359 1.19 -13.49 -2.77
C VAL A 359 1.60 -14.81 -2.14
N LYS A 360 0.63 -15.64 -1.79
CA LYS A 360 0.87 -17.00 -1.29
C LYS A 360 -0.19 -17.96 -1.80
N GLY A 361 0.22 -19.16 -2.19
CA GLY A 361 -0.69 -20.24 -2.57
C GLY A 361 -0.30 -20.87 -3.90
N GLU A 362 -1.29 -21.42 -4.58
CA GLU A 362 -1.09 -22.20 -5.80
C GLU A 362 -2.10 -21.79 -6.86
N ALA A 363 -1.67 -21.59 -8.09
CA ALA A 363 -2.56 -21.29 -9.21
C ALA A 363 -1.98 -21.80 -10.52
N LYS A 364 -2.83 -22.25 -11.42
CA LYS A 364 -2.45 -22.75 -12.75
C LYS A 364 -3.52 -22.39 -13.77
N VAL A 365 -3.10 -22.07 -15.00
CA VAL A 365 -4.04 -21.84 -16.10
C VAL A 365 -4.86 -23.09 -16.35
N SER A 366 -6.17 -22.92 -16.49
CA SER A 366 -7.12 -24.01 -16.76
C SER A 366 -8.00 -23.68 -17.96
N THR A 367 -8.28 -24.67 -18.79
CA THR A 367 -9.23 -24.58 -19.90
C THR A 367 -10.65 -25.01 -19.50
N LYS A 368 -10.87 -25.45 -18.26
CA LYS A 368 -12.20 -25.77 -17.72
C LYS A 368 -13.07 -24.52 -17.76
N LYS A 369 -14.15 -24.56 -18.54
CA LYS A 369 -15.00 -23.39 -18.87
C LYS A 369 -15.58 -22.69 -17.63
N GLU A 370 -15.71 -23.39 -16.51
CA GLU A 370 -16.30 -22.88 -15.27
C GLU A 370 -15.33 -22.06 -14.41
N LEU A 371 -14.02 -22.12 -14.68
CA LEU A 371 -12.97 -21.58 -13.80
C LEU A 371 -12.40 -20.22 -14.23
N ASP A 372 -13.03 -19.55 -15.21
CA ASP A 372 -12.61 -18.24 -15.73
C ASP A 372 -11.10 -18.15 -16.04
N GLY A 373 -10.50 -19.27 -16.47
CA GLY A 373 -9.11 -19.37 -16.94
C GLY A 373 -8.08 -19.84 -15.91
N TYR A 374 -8.42 -20.01 -14.62
CA TYR A 374 -7.45 -20.40 -13.59
C TYR A 374 -8.02 -21.39 -12.56
N ALA A 375 -7.25 -22.42 -12.23
CA ALA A 375 -7.47 -23.33 -11.11
C ALA A 375 -6.53 -22.98 -9.95
N GLY A 376 -7.00 -23.04 -8.70
CA GLY A 376 -6.15 -22.88 -7.53
C GLY A 376 -6.72 -22.00 -6.42
N SER A 377 -5.85 -21.60 -5.50
CA SER A 377 -6.15 -20.73 -4.36
C SER A 377 -4.96 -19.82 -4.05
N LEU A 378 -5.20 -18.51 -3.97
CA LEU A 378 -4.20 -17.51 -3.63
C LEU A 378 -4.68 -16.56 -2.51
N ASP A 379 -3.81 -16.35 -1.54
CA ASP A 379 -3.89 -15.29 -0.55
C ASP A 379 -3.03 -14.11 -1.00
N LEU A 380 -3.67 -12.95 -1.15
CA LEU A 380 -3.04 -11.72 -1.61
C LEU A 380 -3.19 -10.66 -0.53
N SER A 381 -2.13 -9.91 -0.24
CA SER A 381 -2.23 -8.77 0.68
C SER A 381 -1.27 -7.64 0.35
N ILE A 382 -1.61 -6.44 0.85
CA ILE A 382 -0.71 -5.30 0.89
C ILE A 382 -0.58 -4.88 2.35
N ASP A 383 0.62 -5.06 2.89
CA ASP A 383 0.92 -4.93 4.30
C ASP A 383 1.87 -3.74 4.51
N PRO A 384 1.41 -2.65 5.15
CA PRO A 384 2.30 -1.56 5.51
C PRO A 384 3.02 -1.84 6.82
N GLU A 385 4.27 -1.40 6.87
CA GLU A 385 5.14 -1.50 8.02
C GLU A 385 5.67 -0.12 8.38
N ILE A 386 5.71 0.19 9.66
CA ILE A 386 6.35 1.41 10.15
C ILE A 386 7.31 1.06 11.28
N GLN A 387 8.44 1.76 11.30
CA GLN A 387 9.37 1.71 12.41
C GLN A 387 9.79 3.13 12.78
N GLY A 388 10.03 3.37 14.05
CA GLY A 388 10.39 4.67 14.59
C GLY A 388 11.21 4.54 15.85
N THR A 389 12.31 5.27 15.91
CA THR A 389 13.20 5.35 17.04
C THR A 389 13.52 6.82 17.33
N LEU A 390 13.38 7.21 18.59
CA LEU A 390 14.01 8.43 19.09
C LEU A 390 15.50 8.13 19.22
N VAL A 391 16.32 8.82 18.43
CA VAL A 391 17.77 8.64 18.42
C VAL A 391 18.46 9.75 19.20
N VAL A 392 19.46 9.38 19.99
CA VAL A 392 20.26 10.29 20.82
C VAL A 392 21.69 9.78 20.83
N ASP A 393 22.53 10.33 19.96
CA ASP A 393 23.98 10.06 19.94
C ASP A 393 24.69 10.93 20.98
N THR A 394 24.39 12.23 20.96
CA THR A 394 24.76 13.21 21.97
C THR A 394 23.52 14.01 22.36
N PRO A 395 23.19 14.16 23.66
CA PRO A 395 21.98 14.87 24.06
C PRO A 395 22.12 16.37 23.76
N VAL A 396 21.27 16.87 22.86
CA VAL A 396 21.15 18.32 22.58
C VAL A 396 19.82 18.90 23.07
N VAL A 397 18.81 18.08 23.34
CA VAL A 397 17.50 18.52 23.85
C VAL A 397 17.50 18.58 25.38
N ASP A 398 17.78 17.45 26.03
CA ASP A 398 17.86 17.31 27.49
C ASP A 398 18.89 16.22 27.82
N LYS A 399 19.64 16.40 28.91
CA LYS A 399 20.69 15.45 29.33
C LYS A 399 20.15 14.09 29.73
N ASN A 400 18.87 14.01 30.09
CA ASN A 400 18.17 12.79 30.47
C ASN A 400 17.37 12.19 29.32
N LEU A 401 17.39 12.80 28.13
CA LEU A 401 16.76 12.21 26.95
C LEU A 401 17.59 11.01 26.50
N LEU A 402 16.95 9.85 26.38
CA LEU A 402 17.60 8.61 25.99
C LEU A 402 17.03 8.09 24.67
N LYS A 403 17.89 7.41 23.90
CA LYS A 403 17.48 6.61 22.76
C LYS A 403 16.42 5.59 23.20
N GLN A 404 15.31 5.51 22.50
CA GLN A 404 14.26 4.52 22.76
C GLN A 404 13.42 4.25 21.51
N PRO A 405 12.89 3.03 21.33
CA PRO A 405 11.91 2.77 20.29
C PRO A 405 10.67 3.63 20.53
N LEU A 406 10.06 4.09 19.44
CA LEU A 406 8.80 4.80 19.45
C LEU A 406 7.69 3.85 19.02
N PHE A 407 7.77 3.33 17.80
CA PHE A 407 6.79 2.40 17.27
C PHE A 407 7.48 1.40 16.36
N GLU A 408 7.04 0.15 16.43
CA GLU A 408 7.42 -0.91 15.51
C GLU A 408 6.12 -1.69 15.27
N VAL A 409 5.45 -1.39 14.16
CA VAL A 409 4.10 -1.88 13.95
C VAL A 409 3.96 -2.38 12.52
N LYS A 410 3.81 -3.70 12.40
CA LYS A 410 3.11 -4.32 11.28
C LYS A 410 1.64 -3.97 11.46
N LEU A 411 1.16 -3.10 10.59
CA LEU A 411 -0.23 -2.68 10.61
C LEU A 411 -1.09 -3.79 9.99
N ASN A 412 -2.39 -3.74 10.21
CA ASN A 412 -3.31 -4.63 9.51
C ASN A 412 -3.14 -4.43 8.00
N SER A 413 -3.29 -5.51 7.23
CA SER A 413 -3.32 -5.45 5.78
C SER A 413 -4.33 -4.39 5.33
N LEU A 414 -3.89 -3.47 4.49
CA LEU A 414 -4.72 -2.41 3.94
C LEU A 414 -5.72 -2.95 2.95
N TRP A 415 -5.25 -3.93 2.20
CA TRP A 415 -6.02 -4.68 1.26
C TRP A 415 -5.62 -6.14 1.38
N SER A 416 -6.60 -7.01 1.36
CA SER A 416 -6.39 -8.45 1.31
C SER A 416 -7.49 -9.09 0.49
N LYS A 417 -7.13 -10.05 -0.35
CA LYS A 417 -8.08 -10.85 -1.12
C LYS A 417 -7.68 -12.31 -1.05
N HIS A 418 -8.61 -13.14 -0.63
CA HIS A 418 -8.55 -14.57 -0.85
C HIS A 418 -9.24 -14.85 -2.19
N TRP A 419 -8.56 -15.55 -3.09
CA TRP A 419 -9.10 -16.02 -4.36
C TRP A 419 -9.02 -17.54 -4.39
N GLU A 420 -10.09 -18.19 -4.81
CA GLU A 420 -10.14 -19.62 -5.09
C GLU A 420 -10.92 -19.84 -6.39
N SER A 421 -10.54 -20.84 -7.18
CA SER A 421 -11.22 -21.18 -8.43
C SER A 421 -12.60 -21.80 -8.19
N SER A 422 -12.71 -22.66 -7.17
CA SER A 422 -13.95 -23.27 -6.71
C SER A 422 -13.81 -23.79 -5.27
N ALA A 423 -14.90 -24.26 -4.68
CA ALA A 423 -14.86 -24.92 -3.37
C ALA A 423 -13.97 -26.20 -3.36
N ASN A 424 -13.74 -26.80 -4.53
CA ASN A 424 -12.89 -27.97 -4.73
C ASN A 424 -11.65 -27.62 -5.58
N TRP A 425 -11.08 -26.42 -5.39
CA TRP A 425 -9.96 -25.92 -6.20
C TRP A 425 -8.75 -26.87 -6.34
N LYS A 426 -8.58 -27.81 -5.40
CA LYS A 426 -7.55 -28.85 -5.49
C LYS A 426 -7.81 -29.84 -6.62
N ASP A 427 -9.05 -30.24 -6.81
CA ASP A 427 -9.43 -31.12 -7.91
C ASP A 427 -9.32 -30.36 -9.24
N ASP A 428 -9.64 -29.06 -9.23
CA ASP A 428 -9.47 -28.19 -10.40
C ASP A 428 -8.00 -28.07 -10.86
N LEU A 429 -7.02 -28.15 -9.94
CA LEU A 429 -5.60 -28.09 -10.29
C LEU A 429 -5.12 -29.35 -11.04
N GLU A 430 -5.72 -30.49 -10.69
CA GLU A 430 -5.44 -31.80 -11.29
C GLU A 430 -6.28 -32.06 -12.54
N TRP A 431 -7.36 -31.31 -12.75
CA TRP A 431 -8.27 -31.46 -13.88
C TRP A 431 -7.56 -31.32 -15.23
N THR A 432 -7.94 -32.20 -16.15
CA THR A 432 -7.49 -32.24 -17.53
C THR A 432 -8.69 -32.40 -18.47
N GLU A 433 -8.51 -32.06 -19.76
CA GLU A 433 -9.54 -32.30 -20.79
C GLU A 433 -9.95 -33.78 -20.91
N ALA A 434 -9.10 -34.72 -20.46
CA ALA A 434 -9.44 -36.14 -20.43
C ALA A 434 -10.50 -36.47 -19.36
N ASP A 435 -10.54 -35.72 -18.26
CA ASP A 435 -11.52 -35.91 -17.18
C ASP A 435 -12.92 -35.47 -17.62
N GLU A 436 -13.04 -34.41 -18.43
CA GLU A 436 -14.32 -34.00 -19.04
C GLU A 436 -14.88 -35.10 -19.97
N ILE A 437 -14.01 -35.79 -20.71
CA ILE A 437 -14.39 -36.91 -21.56
C ILE A 437 -14.83 -38.11 -20.72
N GLU A 438 -14.22 -38.35 -19.55
CA GLU A 438 -14.58 -39.44 -18.65
C GLU A 438 -15.90 -39.18 -17.92
N GLU A 439 -16.11 -37.96 -17.41
CA GLU A 439 -17.40 -37.53 -16.83
C GLU A 439 -18.53 -37.61 -17.86
N ALA A 440 -18.28 -37.18 -19.09
CA ALA A 440 -19.24 -37.33 -20.20
C ALA A 440 -19.56 -38.80 -20.49
N LYS A 441 -18.57 -39.71 -20.43
CA LYS A 441 -18.81 -41.16 -20.55
C LYS A 441 -19.61 -41.71 -19.38
N GLU A 442 -19.41 -41.18 -18.16
CA GLU A 442 -20.14 -41.64 -16.99
C GLU A 442 -21.62 -41.25 -17.02
N GLN A 443 -21.96 -40.08 -17.59
CA GLN A 443 -23.35 -39.70 -17.85
C GLN A 443 -24.05 -40.63 -18.84
N VAL A 444 -23.32 -41.27 -19.75
CA VAL A 444 -23.84 -42.21 -20.77
C VAL A 444 -24.05 -43.64 -20.22
N LYS A 445 -23.88 -43.91 -18.91
CA LYS A 445 -23.98 -45.27 -18.36
C LYS A 445 -25.30 -45.99 -18.65
N THR A 446 -26.46 -45.32 -18.53
CA THR A 446 -27.79 -45.92 -18.80
C THR A 446 -28.80 -44.97 -19.43
N SER A 447 -28.43 -43.71 -19.62
CA SER A 447 -29.28 -42.70 -20.24
C SER A 447 -28.45 -41.63 -20.93
N TYR A 448 -29.02 -40.94 -21.91
CA TYR A 448 -28.47 -39.73 -22.50
C TYR A 448 -29.58 -38.68 -22.51
N SER A 449 -29.29 -37.49 -22.02
CA SER A 449 -30.30 -36.46 -21.75
C SER A 449 -29.78 -35.11 -22.25
N ASN A 450 -30.53 -34.45 -23.14
CA ASN A 450 -30.19 -33.12 -23.65
C ASN A 450 -31.39 -32.16 -23.48
N GLU A 451 -31.38 -30.99 -24.14
CA GLU A 451 -32.47 -30.01 -24.03
C GLU A 451 -33.76 -30.41 -24.77
N TYR A 452 -33.69 -31.36 -25.71
CA TYR A 452 -34.81 -31.76 -26.58
C TYR A 452 -35.50 -33.06 -26.14
N PHE A 453 -34.71 -34.02 -25.66
CA PHE A 453 -35.20 -35.35 -25.30
C PHE A 453 -34.29 -36.03 -24.29
N GLU A 454 -34.74 -37.19 -23.82
CA GLU A 454 -34.02 -38.14 -23.00
C GLU A 454 -34.13 -39.54 -23.63
N VAL A 455 -33.01 -40.23 -23.78
CA VAL A 455 -32.94 -41.62 -24.21
C VAL A 455 -32.48 -42.46 -23.03
N GLU A 456 -33.28 -43.44 -22.64
CA GLU A 456 -32.93 -44.44 -21.63
C GLU A 456 -32.70 -45.79 -22.30
N VAL A 457 -31.62 -46.49 -21.94
CA VAL A 457 -31.33 -47.83 -22.44
C VAL A 457 -31.44 -48.86 -21.31
N PRO A 458 -31.72 -50.15 -21.60
CA PRO A 458 -31.71 -51.20 -20.59
C PRO A 458 -30.35 -51.29 -19.87
N GLU A 459 -30.34 -51.60 -18.58
CA GLU A 459 -29.08 -51.77 -17.80
C GLU A 459 -28.12 -52.77 -18.47
N SER A 460 -28.65 -53.79 -19.15
CA SER A 460 -27.86 -54.77 -19.90
C SER A 460 -27.06 -54.19 -21.08
N TRP A 461 -27.32 -52.94 -21.48
CA TRP A 461 -26.60 -52.25 -22.55
C TRP A 461 -25.44 -51.40 -22.03
N GLU A 462 -25.28 -51.25 -20.70
CA GLU A 462 -24.19 -50.50 -20.08
C GLU A 462 -22.83 -50.94 -20.66
N GLY A 463 -22.07 -49.96 -21.15
CA GLY A 463 -20.75 -50.19 -21.77
C GLY A 463 -20.76 -50.71 -23.22
N TYR A 464 -21.94 -51.00 -23.80
CA TYR A 464 -22.09 -51.51 -25.16
C TYR A 464 -22.87 -50.57 -26.08
N TRP A 465 -23.27 -49.39 -25.61
CA TRP A 465 -23.96 -48.39 -26.43
C TRP A 465 -23.23 -47.05 -26.43
N SER A 466 -23.52 -46.21 -27.42
CA SER A 466 -22.96 -44.87 -27.53
C SER A 466 -23.89 -43.95 -28.32
N VAL A 467 -23.66 -42.65 -28.16
CA VAL A 467 -24.28 -41.60 -28.96
C VAL A 467 -23.19 -40.68 -29.50
N ILE A 468 -23.33 -40.29 -30.78
CA ILE A 468 -22.48 -39.29 -31.42
C ILE A 468 -23.39 -38.19 -31.98
N GLU A 469 -23.02 -36.93 -31.77
CA GLU A 469 -23.75 -35.77 -32.29
C GLU A 469 -23.10 -35.25 -33.57
N GLU A 470 -23.90 -35.01 -34.61
CA GLU A 470 -23.49 -34.46 -35.90
C GLU A 470 -24.32 -33.22 -36.26
N ASP A 471 -23.67 -32.14 -36.69
CA ASP A 471 -24.35 -30.95 -37.21
C ASP A 471 -24.91 -31.23 -38.62
N ASN A 472 -26.23 -31.07 -38.77
CA ASN A 472 -26.96 -31.28 -40.02
C ASN A 472 -27.67 -29.99 -40.47
N THR A 473 -27.20 -28.84 -39.99
CA THR A 473 -27.72 -27.52 -40.34
C THR A 473 -27.63 -27.27 -41.85
N ASN A 474 -28.76 -26.91 -42.48
CA ASN A 474 -28.81 -26.67 -43.92
C ASN A 474 -29.66 -25.42 -44.24
N ASN A 475 -29.18 -24.56 -45.14
CA ASN A 475 -29.86 -23.33 -45.57
C ASN A 475 -30.37 -22.44 -44.40
N GLY A 476 -29.56 -22.34 -43.34
CA GLY A 476 -29.86 -21.53 -42.16
C GLY A 476 -30.98 -22.09 -41.28
N ILE A 477 -31.33 -23.37 -41.41
CA ILE A 477 -32.22 -24.09 -40.48
C ILE A 477 -31.33 -24.93 -39.57
N LYS A 478 -31.37 -24.68 -38.26
CA LYS A 478 -30.58 -25.42 -37.28
C LYS A 478 -31.08 -26.87 -37.23
N SER A 479 -30.17 -27.81 -37.37
CA SER A 479 -30.48 -29.24 -37.21
C SER A 479 -29.28 -30.01 -36.65
N THR A 480 -29.56 -30.98 -35.79
CA THR A 480 -28.56 -31.88 -35.21
C THR A 480 -29.05 -33.31 -35.33
N VAL A 481 -28.14 -34.23 -35.68
CA VAL A 481 -28.40 -35.67 -35.75
C VAL A 481 -27.66 -36.35 -34.62
N TYR A 482 -28.36 -37.23 -33.90
CA TYR A 482 -27.83 -38.02 -32.81
C TYR A 482 -27.78 -39.47 -33.28
N HIS A 483 -26.58 -39.98 -33.49
CA HIS A 483 -26.32 -41.35 -33.94
C HIS A 483 -26.19 -42.26 -32.73
N PHE A 484 -27.24 -43.04 -32.46
CA PHE A 484 -27.24 -44.02 -31.40
C PHE A 484 -26.81 -45.38 -31.92
N THR A 485 -25.89 -46.03 -31.22
CA THR A 485 -25.46 -47.40 -31.54
C THR A 485 -25.44 -48.28 -30.30
N TYR A 486 -25.81 -49.55 -30.45
CA TYR A 486 -25.70 -50.62 -29.47
C TYR A 486 -24.98 -51.79 -30.14
N ASN A 487 -23.82 -52.17 -29.62
CA ASN A 487 -22.93 -53.16 -30.22
C ASN A 487 -22.36 -54.09 -29.13
N PRO A 488 -23.13 -55.11 -28.68
CA PRO A 488 -22.66 -56.07 -27.70
C PRO A 488 -21.56 -56.99 -28.26
N GLU A 489 -20.66 -57.47 -27.40
CA GLU A 489 -19.64 -58.46 -27.80
C GLU A 489 -20.29 -59.84 -28.06
N GLY A 490 -20.39 -60.28 -29.32
CA GLY A 490 -20.87 -61.62 -29.66
C GLY A 490 -21.59 -61.72 -31.02
N PRO A 491 -22.21 -62.87 -31.35
CA PRO A 491 -23.00 -63.05 -32.57
C PRO A 491 -24.41 -62.43 -32.49
N ASP A 492 -24.76 -61.79 -31.37
CA ASP A 492 -26.06 -61.14 -31.18
C ASP A 492 -26.12 -59.85 -32.01
N ASN A 493 -27.25 -59.62 -32.67
CA ASN A 493 -27.42 -58.48 -33.56
C ASN A 493 -27.50 -57.18 -32.75
N GLY A 494 -26.49 -56.32 -32.87
CA GLY A 494 -26.54 -54.93 -32.39
C GLY A 494 -27.59 -54.09 -33.11
N GLY A 495 -27.90 -52.91 -32.56
CA GLY A 495 -28.90 -51.99 -33.08
C GLY A 495 -28.35 -50.58 -33.26
N ALA A 496 -28.94 -49.78 -34.14
CA ALA A 496 -28.58 -48.38 -34.29
C ALA A 496 -29.74 -47.56 -34.85
N SER A 497 -29.89 -46.34 -34.37
CA SER A 497 -30.89 -45.39 -34.85
C SER A 497 -30.32 -43.97 -34.86
N ASP A 498 -30.74 -43.21 -35.86
CA ASP A 498 -30.47 -41.78 -35.93
C ASP A 498 -31.68 -41.00 -35.42
N VAL A 499 -31.47 -39.99 -34.58
CA VAL A 499 -32.50 -39.05 -34.12
C VAL A 499 -32.18 -37.67 -34.64
N TYR A 500 -33.09 -37.06 -35.38
CA TYR A 500 -32.96 -35.75 -35.99
C TYR A 500 -33.75 -34.74 -35.16
N VAL A 501 -33.11 -33.65 -34.77
CA VAL A 501 -33.77 -32.47 -34.20
C VAL A 501 -33.69 -31.35 -35.22
N ILE A 502 -34.83 -30.75 -35.57
CA ILE A 502 -34.93 -29.70 -36.59
C ILE A 502 -35.73 -28.52 -36.05
N ASP A 503 -35.17 -27.31 -36.17
CA ASP A 503 -35.91 -26.07 -35.90
C ASP A 503 -36.94 -25.82 -37.01
N MET A 504 -38.20 -26.13 -36.75
CA MET A 504 -39.32 -25.92 -37.68
C MET A 504 -40.20 -24.73 -37.27
N SER A 505 -39.68 -23.82 -36.45
CA SER A 505 -40.42 -22.65 -35.95
C SER A 505 -40.85 -21.67 -37.07
N ASP A 506 -40.10 -21.60 -38.17
CA ASP A 506 -40.39 -20.74 -39.33
C ASP A 506 -41.43 -21.37 -40.28
N THR A 507 -42.71 -21.29 -39.90
CA THR A 507 -43.83 -21.80 -40.70
C THR A 507 -44.02 -21.13 -42.08
N SER A 508 -43.24 -20.08 -42.40
CA SER A 508 -43.28 -19.45 -43.72
C SER A 508 -42.53 -20.26 -44.78
N ARG A 509 -41.68 -21.20 -44.37
CA ARG A 509 -40.90 -22.05 -45.27
C ARG A 509 -41.70 -23.26 -45.76
N PRO A 510 -41.65 -23.61 -47.06
CA PRO A 510 -42.30 -24.82 -47.56
C PRO A 510 -41.70 -26.09 -46.94
N MET A 511 -42.55 -27.08 -46.63
CA MET A 511 -42.15 -28.36 -46.02
C MET A 511 -40.99 -29.06 -46.74
N GLY A 512 -40.93 -28.93 -48.07
CA GLY A 512 -39.84 -29.48 -48.88
C GLY A 512 -38.45 -28.89 -48.63
N HIS A 513 -38.31 -27.82 -47.83
CA HIS A 513 -37.03 -27.35 -47.32
C HIS A 513 -36.54 -28.16 -46.12
N TYR A 514 -37.45 -28.55 -45.22
CA TYR A 514 -37.15 -29.38 -44.04
C TYR A 514 -36.85 -30.82 -44.44
N ASN A 515 -37.61 -31.37 -45.39
CA ASN A 515 -37.42 -32.74 -45.89
C ASN A 515 -36.05 -33.01 -46.53
N ARG A 516 -35.23 -31.99 -46.82
CA ARG A 516 -33.87 -32.17 -47.34
C ARG A 516 -32.86 -32.55 -46.27
N MET A 517 -33.20 -32.31 -45.00
CA MET A 517 -32.39 -32.65 -43.83
C MET A 517 -32.82 -33.98 -43.20
N LEU A 518 -33.91 -34.57 -43.71
CA LEU A 518 -34.44 -35.85 -43.26
C LEU A 518 -34.22 -36.92 -44.35
N PRO A 519 -33.95 -38.17 -43.95
CA PRO A 519 -33.95 -39.31 -44.85
C PRO A 519 -35.38 -39.63 -45.33
N ASP A 520 -35.50 -40.33 -46.47
CA ASP A 520 -36.77 -40.68 -47.10
C ASP A 520 -37.71 -41.51 -46.19
N TYR A 521 -37.17 -42.17 -45.16
CA TYR A 521 -37.90 -43.01 -44.21
C TYR A 521 -37.56 -42.61 -42.76
N CYS A 522 -38.24 -41.60 -42.24
CA CYS A 522 -38.17 -41.22 -40.82
C CYS A 522 -39.56 -41.26 -40.17
N GLU A 523 -39.59 -41.59 -38.89
CA GLU A 523 -40.77 -41.53 -38.02
C GLU A 523 -40.71 -40.26 -37.17
N GLU A 524 -41.79 -39.49 -37.14
CA GLU A 524 -41.90 -38.34 -36.24
C GLU A 524 -42.09 -38.84 -34.80
N VAL A 525 -41.19 -38.42 -33.91
CA VAL A 525 -41.32 -38.66 -32.46
C VAL A 525 -42.26 -37.63 -31.85
N GLY A 526 -42.18 -36.38 -32.31
CA GLY A 526 -43.06 -35.27 -31.94
C GLY A 526 -42.31 -33.94 -31.79
N VAL A 527 -43.00 -32.94 -31.24
CA VAL A 527 -42.46 -31.58 -31.01
C VAL A 527 -42.07 -31.42 -29.54
N THR A 528 -40.92 -30.78 -29.27
CA THR A 528 -40.49 -30.49 -27.89
C THR A 528 -41.48 -29.55 -27.17
N SER A 529 -41.53 -29.57 -25.85
CA SER A 529 -42.52 -28.85 -25.02
C SER A 529 -42.47 -27.33 -25.16
N PHE A 530 -41.33 -26.79 -25.61
CA PHE A 530 -41.16 -25.36 -25.95
C PHE A 530 -41.64 -25.01 -27.38
N GLY A 531 -42.19 -25.97 -28.12
CA GLY A 531 -42.94 -25.77 -29.38
C GLY A 531 -42.11 -25.31 -30.57
N SER A 532 -40.80 -25.51 -30.55
CA SER A 532 -39.88 -24.90 -31.52
C SER A 532 -39.05 -25.89 -32.34
N ASN A 533 -38.91 -27.14 -31.87
CA ASN A 533 -38.11 -28.17 -32.57
C ASN A 533 -38.91 -29.46 -32.73
N ASP A 534 -38.90 -29.99 -33.94
CA ASP A 534 -39.49 -31.27 -34.30
C ASP A 534 -38.41 -32.35 -34.25
N VAL A 535 -38.77 -33.48 -33.64
CA VAL A 535 -37.85 -34.62 -33.43
C VAL A 535 -38.32 -35.79 -34.28
N PHE A 536 -37.42 -36.32 -35.10
CA PHE A 536 -37.64 -37.48 -35.96
C PHE A 536 -36.64 -38.58 -35.61
N LYS A 537 -36.99 -39.84 -35.85
CA LYS A 537 -36.07 -40.97 -35.70
C LYS A 537 -36.08 -41.87 -36.92
N MET A 538 -34.96 -42.53 -37.18
CA MET A 538 -34.82 -43.54 -38.22
C MET A 538 -33.94 -44.68 -37.71
N GLU A 539 -34.47 -45.90 -37.74
CA GLU A 539 -33.69 -47.11 -37.49
C GLU A 539 -32.70 -47.36 -38.65
N VAL A 540 -31.41 -47.42 -38.34
CA VAL A 540 -30.33 -47.60 -39.33
C VAL A 540 -29.70 -49.00 -39.30
N ALA A 541 -29.88 -49.73 -38.20
CA ALA A 541 -29.53 -51.15 -38.08
C ALA A 541 -30.62 -51.89 -37.27
N ALA A 542 -30.37 -53.14 -36.84
CA ALA A 542 -31.40 -53.97 -36.23
C ALA A 542 -31.95 -53.36 -34.92
N GLY A 543 -33.03 -52.58 -35.02
CA GLY A 543 -33.86 -52.03 -33.94
C GLY A 543 -33.11 -51.52 -32.71
N PHE A 544 -32.86 -50.22 -32.62
CA PHE A 544 -32.40 -49.56 -31.40
C PHE A 544 -33.58 -49.19 -30.48
N PHE A 545 -34.65 -48.61 -31.03
CA PHE A 545 -35.87 -48.27 -30.30
C PHE A 545 -36.95 -49.35 -30.52
N HIS A 546 -37.13 -50.24 -29.54
CA HIS A 546 -38.17 -51.28 -29.56
C HIS A 546 -38.63 -51.66 -28.15
N ASP A 547 -39.67 -52.48 -28.03
CA ASP A 547 -40.10 -53.02 -26.74
C ASP A 547 -38.98 -53.89 -26.13
N GLY A 548 -38.45 -53.47 -24.97
CA GLY A 548 -37.26 -54.03 -24.33
C GLY A 548 -35.91 -53.48 -24.80
N GLY A 549 -35.90 -52.50 -25.71
CA GLY A 549 -34.71 -51.76 -26.18
C GLY A 549 -34.66 -50.34 -25.59
N ALA A 550 -34.06 -49.40 -26.32
CA ALA A 550 -34.01 -48.00 -25.90
C ALA A 550 -35.39 -47.32 -25.93
N THR A 551 -35.63 -46.39 -25.01
CA THR A 551 -36.82 -45.54 -24.96
C THR A 551 -36.43 -44.09 -25.14
N ILE A 552 -37.16 -43.33 -25.96
CA ILE A 552 -36.99 -41.89 -26.11
C ILE A 552 -38.19 -41.13 -25.54
N THR A 553 -37.91 -40.13 -24.71
CA THR A 553 -38.89 -39.24 -24.09
C THR A 553 -38.60 -37.80 -24.52
N LEU A 554 -39.56 -37.13 -25.15
CA LEU A 554 -39.43 -35.72 -25.49
C LEU A 554 -39.54 -34.84 -24.25
N LYS A 555 -38.73 -33.79 -24.19
CA LYS A 555 -38.78 -32.79 -23.12
C LYS A 555 -39.63 -31.61 -23.47
#